data_AF-A0A850PK78-F1
#
_entry.id   AF-A0A850PK78-F1
#
_cell.length_a   1.000
_cell.length_b   1.000
_cell.length_c   1.000
_cell.angle_alpha   90.00
_cell.angle_beta   90.00
_cell.angle_gamma   90.00
#
_symmetry.space_group_name_H-M   'P 1'
#
loop_
_entity.id
_entity.type
_entity.pdbx_description
1 polymer ?
#
loop_
_entity_poly.entity_id
_entity_poly.type
_entity_poly.pdbx_seq_one_letter_code
_entity_poly.pdbx_strand_id
1 'polypeptide(L)'
;MRWLVLADMGCAAATVAVVWIVLLARWRKGRTTGQSWLAGLARVPRRYLVDVHHVVARRPRNARMHALAAGGVLGGSAALLLGALVGFGGLARLVAITLFALGAWGAIIDRARRQPRTPTPLSGGAFLWLPAALLAWCAGQALVAFSLDDRRVSVVGLAGLVVAIAGG
;
A
#
# COMPACT_ATOMS: atom_id res chain seq x y z
N MET A 1 -30.20 -3.21 -6.32
CA MET A 1 -29.13 -2.58 -5.50
C MET A 1 -28.30 -3.59 -4.71
N ARG A 2 -28.90 -4.51 -3.93
CA ARG A 2 -28.13 -5.48 -3.11
C ARG A 2 -27.16 -6.39 -3.88
N TRP A 3 -27.49 -6.82 -5.09
CA TRP A 3 -26.66 -7.77 -5.87
C TRP A 3 -25.34 -7.18 -6.41
N LEU A 4 -25.29 -5.87 -6.70
CA LEU A 4 -24.06 -5.22 -7.17
C LEU A 4 -23.06 -5.01 -6.02
N VAL A 5 -23.55 -4.58 -4.87
CA VAL A 5 -22.74 -4.47 -3.64
C VAL A 5 -22.16 -5.83 -3.24
N LEU A 6 -22.93 -6.92 -3.36
CA LEU A 6 -22.44 -8.28 -3.09
C LEU A 6 -21.36 -8.74 -4.08
N ALA A 7 -21.46 -8.36 -5.35
CA ALA A 7 -20.44 -8.66 -6.36
C ALA A 7 -19.13 -7.89 -6.09
N ASP A 8 -19.22 -6.60 -5.78
CA ASP A 8 -18.06 -5.75 -5.46
C ASP A 8 -17.37 -6.22 -4.16
N MET A 9 -18.14 -6.60 -3.14
CA MET A 9 -17.62 -7.22 -1.92
C MET A 9 -16.95 -8.57 -2.20
N GLY A 10 -17.50 -9.36 -3.13
CA GLY A 10 -16.91 -10.63 -3.57
C GLY A 10 -15.56 -10.44 -4.24
N CYS A 11 -15.44 -9.45 -5.13
CA CYS A 11 -14.16 -9.10 -5.77
C CYS A 11 -13.13 -8.61 -4.74
N ALA A 12 -13.52 -7.73 -3.82
CA ALA A 12 -12.64 -7.26 -2.75
C ALA A 12 -12.15 -8.41 -1.85
N ALA A 13 -13.06 -9.32 -1.46
CA ALA A 13 -12.71 -10.50 -0.67
C ALA A 13 -11.75 -11.43 -1.42
N ALA A 14 -11.95 -11.64 -2.73
CA ALA A 14 -11.04 -12.43 -3.56
C ALA A 14 -9.65 -11.80 -3.65
N THR A 15 -9.54 -10.49 -3.85
CA THR A 15 -8.26 -9.77 -3.85
C THR A 15 -7.54 -9.93 -2.51
N VAL A 16 -8.25 -9.73 -1.40
CA VAL A 16 -7.70 -9.93 -0.05
C VAL A 16 -7.22 -11.36 0.14
N ALA A 17 -8.00 -12.37 -0.29
CA ALA A 17 -7.62 -13.77 -0.18
C ALA A 17 -6.34 -14.09 -0.98
N VAL A 18 -6.21 -13.61 -2.21
CA VAL A 18 -5.02 -13.80 -3.04
C VAL A 18 -3.78 -13.19 -2.37
N VAL A 19 -3.88 -11.95 -1.90
CA VAL A 19 -2.79 -11.27 -1.17
C VAL A 19 -2.41 -12.06 0.09
N TRP A 20 -3.39 -12.52 0.87
CA TRP A 20 -3.15 -13.33 2.06
C TRP A 20 -2.41 -14.64 1.76
N ILE A 21 -2.79 -15.35 0.69
CA ILE A 21 -2.11 -16.58 0.28
C ILE A 21 -0.64 -16.30 -0.04
N VAL A 22 -0.36 -15.22 -0.76
CA VAL A 22 1.02 -14.81 -1.10
C VAL A 22 1.81 -14.44 0.16
N LEU A 23 1.22 -13.68 1.07
CA LEU A 23 1.85 -13.29 2.34
C LEU A 23 2.13 -14.49 3.24
N LEU A 24 1.20 -15.43 3.36
CA LEU A 24 1.38 -16.67 4.12
C LEU A 24 2.49 -17.54 3.54
N ALA A 25 2.57 -17.66 2.21
CA ALA A 25 3.63 -18.39 1.54
C ALA A 25 5.01 -17.77 1.81
N ARG A 26 5.11 -16.43 1.84
CA ARG A 26 6.34 -15.71 2.22
C ARG A 26 6.66 -15.87 3.70
N TRP A 27 5.65 -15.80 4.58
CA TRP A 27 5.81 -15.98 6.02
C TRP A 27 6.40 -17.35 6.36
N ARG A 28 5.93 -18.41 5.70
CA ARG A 28 6.42 -19.79 5.88
C ARG A 28 7.89 -20.00 5.49
N LYS A 29 8.47 -19.10 4.68
CA LYS A 29 9.92 -19.13 4.36
C LYS A 29 10.77 -18.55 5.50
N GLY A 30 10.17 -17.85 6.46
CA GLY A 30 10.86 -17.30 7.62
C GLY A 30 11.34 -18.40 8.57
N ARG A 31 12.41 -18.11 9.32
CA ARG A 31 12.90 -19.01 10.37
C ARG A 31 12.04 -18.84 11.62
N THR A 32 11.71 -19.95 12.28
CA THR A 32 11.12 -19.90 13.62
C THR A 32 12.12 -19.28 14.59
N THR A 33 11.61 -18.49 15.53
CA THR A 33 12.41 -17.98 16.65
C THR A 33 11.86 -18.58 17.93
N GLY A 34 12.71 -18.91 18.90
CA GLY A 34 12.26 -19.40 20.21
C GLY A 34 11.50 -18.37 21.07
N GLN A 35 11.14 -17.21 20.50
CA GLN A 35 10.44 -16.14 21.19
C GLN A 35 8.93 -16.35 21.16
N SER A 36 8.25 -15.99 22.25
CA SER A 36 6.79 -15.98 22.32
C SER A 36 6.19 -15.08 21.23
N TRP A 37 5.22 -15.63 20.48
CA TRP A 37 4.45 -14.91 19.47
C TRP A 37 3.75 -13.68 20.03
N LEU A 38 3.15 -13.81 21.22
CA LEU A 38 2.44 -12.73 21.89
C LEU A 38 3.41 -11.61 22.27
N ALA A 39 4.57 -11.96 22.82
CA ALA A 39 5.62 -11.00 23.16
C ALA A 39 6.18 -10.31 21.90
N GLY A 40 6.30 -11.05 20.79
CA GLY A 40 6.68 -10.50 19.49
C GLY A 40 5.68 -9.46 18.99
N LEU A 41 4.39 -9.80 18.98
CA LEU A 41 3.30 -8.91 18.55
C LEU A 41 3.21 -7.66 19.43
N ALA A 42 3.31 -7.80 20.75
CA ALA A 42 3.28 -6.67 21.69
C ALA A 42 4.40 -5.64 21.44
N ARG A 43 5.51 -6.05 20.79
CA ARG A 43 6.61 -5.15 20.43
C ARG A 43 6.40 -4.42 19.10
N VAL A 44 5.52 -4.90 18.23
CA VAL A 44 5.30 -4.34 16.88
C VAL A 44 4.93 -2.85 16.93
N PRO A 45 4.00 -2.38 17.80
CA PRO A 45 3.63 -0.97 17.83
C PRO A 45 4.83 -0.06 18.08
N ARG A 46 5.66 -0.35 19.09
CA ARG A 46 6.86 0.45 19.37
C ARG A 46 7.87 0.39 18.21
N ARG A 47 8.13 -0.82 17.67
CA ARG A 47 9.09 -1.01 16.58
C ARG A 47 8.70 -0.19 15.35
N TYR A 48 7.43 -0.14 14.98
CA TYR A 48 6.96 0.58 13.80
C TYR A 48 6.69 2.06 14.05
N LEU A 49 6.04 2.42 15.16
CA LEU A 49 5.62 3.80 15.42
C LEU A 49 6.75 4.67 15.98
N VAL A 50 7.73 4.07 16.66
CA VAL A 50 8.81 4.82 17.34
C VAL A 50 10.16 4.50 16.70
N ASP A 51 10.60 3.25 16.75
CA ASP A 51 11.98 2.91 16.40
C ASP A 51 12.27 3.15 14.90
N VAL A 52 11.36 2.73 14.01
CA VAL A 52 11.49 3.00 12.56
C VAL A 52 11.51 4.51 12.27
N HIS A 53 10.68 5.29 12.96
CA HIS A 53 10.62 6.73 12.78
C HIS A 53 11.92 7.41 13.22
N HIS A 54 12.54 6.97 14.32
CA HIS A 54 13.87 7.43 14.71
C HIS A 54 14.94 7.14 13.64
N VAL A 55 14.91 5.96 13.02
CA VAL A 55 15.86 5.60 11.97
C VAL A 55 15.65 6.45 10.72
N VAL A 56 14.40 6.60 10.29
CA VAL A 56 14.02 7.35 9.09
C VAL A 56 14.30 8.85 9.27
N ALA A 57 14.08 9.39 10.47
CA ALA A 57 14.29 10.80 10.79
C ALA A 57 15.76 11.25 10.75
N ARG A 58 16.73 10.31 10.78
CA ARG A 58 18.18 10.64 10.67
C ARG A 58 18.54 11.40 9.39
N ARG A 59 17.72 11.30 8.34
CA ARG A 59 17.91 12.04 7.09
C ARG A 59 16.60 12.72 6.68
N PRO A 60 16.54 14.06 6.60
CA PRO A 60 15.30 14.78 6.27
C PRO A 60 14.63 14.33 4.98
N ARG A 61 15.42 14.00 3.95
CA ARG A 61 14.91 13.45 2.68
C ARG A 61 14.20 12.11 2.88
N ASN A 62 14.72 11.23 3.75
CA ASN A 62 14.09 9.93 4.02
C ASN A 62 12.81 10.10 4.83
N ALA A 63 12.76 11.04 5.78
CA ALA A 63 11.55 11.37 6.51
C ALA A 63 10.42 11.86 5.60
N ARG A 64 10.70 12.82 4.69
CA ARG A 64 9.72 13.29 3.72
C ARG A 64 9.26 12.19 2.77
N MET A 65 10.20 11.42 2.22
CA MET A 65 9.90 10.25 1.39
C MET A 65 8.96 9.28 2.11
N HIS A 66 9.23 8.98 3.39
CA HIS A 66 8.45 8.04 4.18
C HIS A 66 7.06 8.57 4.46
N ALA A 67 6.93 9.84 4.85
CA ALA A 67 5.64 10.48 5.06
C ALA A 67 4.79 10.46 3.78
N LEU A 68 5.39 10.72 2.62
CA LEU A 68 4.71 10.68 1.32
C LEU A 68 4.28 9.25 0.96
N ALA A 69 5.21 8.28 1.03
CA ALA A 69 4.93 6.89 0.68
C ALA A 69 3.92 6.25 1.65
N ALA A 70 4.22 6.23 2.95
CA ALA A 70 3.38 5.58 3.96
C ALA A 70 2.07 6.35 4.17
N GLY A 71 2.13 7.68 4.29
CA GLY A 71 0.95 8.51 4.46
C GLY A 71 0.04 8.50 3.23
N GLY A 72 0.61 8.53 2.02
CA GLY A 72 -0.16 8.43 0.78
C GLY A 72 -0.86 7.08 0.62
N VAL A 73 -0.16 5.98 0.88
CA VAL A 73 -0.75 4.62 0.83
C VAL A 73 -1.82 4.44 1.89
N LEU A 74 -1.52 4.73 3.16
CA LEU A 74 -2.47 4.51 4.26
C LEU A 74 -3.66 5.47 4.16
N GLY A 75 -3.39 6.75 3.91
CA GLY A 75 -4.43 7.77 3.77
C GLY A 75 -5.32 7.53 2.56
N GLY A 76 -4.74 7.22 1.40
CA GLY A 76 -5.50 6.91 0.18
C GLY A 76 -6.36 5.66 0.36
N SER A 77 -5.81 4.60 0.97
CA SER A 77 -6.57 3.37 1.25
C SER A 77 -7.70 3.62 2.25
N ALA A 78 -7.46 4.43 3.29
CA ALA A 78 -8.50 4.81 4.24
C ALA A 78 -9.60 5.64 3.58
N ALA A 79 -9.25 6.64 2.75
CA ALA A 79 -10.22 7.44 2.00
C ALA A 79 -11.05 6.58 1.05
N LEU A 80 -10.41 5.65 0.34
CA LEU A 80 -11.06 4.70 -0.55
C LEU A 80 -12.02 3.76 0.21
N LEU A 81 -11.57 3.23 1.36
CA LEU A 81 -12.41 2.38 2.20
C LEU A 81 -13.61 3.15 2.77
N LEU A 82 -13.37 4.34 3.33
CA LEU A 82 -14.43 5.15 3.91
C LEU A 82 -15.46 5.54 2.87
N GLY A 83 -15.03 6.04 1.71
CA GLY A 83 -15.97 6.37 0.64
C GLY A 83 -16.78 5.15 0.17
N ALA A 84 -16.18 3.94 0.15
CA ALA A 84 -16.91 2.73 -0.20
C ALA A 84 -17.96 2.34 0.86
N LEU A 85 -17.74 2.68 2.14
CA LEU A 85 -18.64 2.37 3.25
C LEU A 85 -19.78 3.39 3.40
N VAL A 86 -19.50 4.68 3.22
CA VAL A 86 -20.47 5.76 3.50
C VAL A 86 -20.97 6.51 2.26
N GLY A 87 -20.50 6.15 1.06
CA GLY A 87 -20.83 6.79 -0.21
C GLY A 87 -19.70 7.66 -0.74
N PHE A 88 -19.41 7.53 -2.03
CA PHE A 88 -18.23 8.10 -2.67
C PHE A 88 -18.54 9.46 -3.31
N GLY A 89 -18.52 10.53 -2.52
CA GLY A 89 -18.63 11.88 -3.06
C GLY A 89 -17.41 12.29 -3.90
N GLY A 90 -17.58 13.24 -4.83
CA GLY A 90 -16.50 13.73 -5.69
C GLY A 90 -15.26 14.24 -4.92
N LEU A 91 -15.45 14.86 -3.76
CA LEU A 91 -14.34 15.30 -2.90
C LEU A 91 -13.56 14.12 -2.30
N ALA A 92 -14.24 13.09 -1.79
CA ALA A 92 -13.59 11.89 -1.24
C ALA A 92 -12.76 11.18 -2.31
N ARG A 93 -13.27 11.17 -3.56
CA ARG A 93 -12.53 10.67 -4.73
C ARG A 93 -11.26 11.44 -5.01
N LEU A 94 -11.35 12.76 -5.07
CA LEU A 94 -10.18 13.61 -5.29
C LEU A 94 -9.15 13.41 -4.16
N VAL A 95 -9.60 13.38 -2.91
CA VAL A 95 -8.71 13.12 -1.76
C VAL A 95 -8.00 11.77 -1.89
N ALA A 96 -8.71 10.69 -2.22
CA ALA A 96 -8.10 9.37 -2.41
C ALA A 96 -7.04 9.39 -3.53
N ILE A 97 -7.39 9.95 -4.69
CA ILE A 97 -6.47 10.07 -5.83
C ILE A 97 -5.23 10.89 -5.46
N THR A 98 -5.40 12.04 -4.81
CA THR A 98 -4.29 12.90 -4.39
C THR A 98 -3.38 12.17 -3.40
N LEU A 99 -3.93 11.46 -2.42
CA LEU A 99 -3.14 10.70 -1.46
C LEU A 99 -2.36 9.57 -2.12
N PHE A 100 -2.96 8.82 -3.06
CA PHE A 100 -2.23 7.83 -3.84
C PHE A 100 -1.15 8.45 -4.73
N ALA A 101 -1.38 9.63 -5.32
CA ALA A 101 -0.36 10.35 -6.07
C ALA A 101 0.83 10.76 -5.19
N LEU A 102 0.59 11.20 -3.95
CA LEU A 102 1.66 11.45 -2.97
C LEU A 102 2.41 10.15 -2.60
N GLY A 103 1.69 9.04 -2.46
CA GLY A 103 2.28 7.71 -2.26
C GLY A 103 3.22 7.30 -3.39
N ALA A 104 2.76 7.45 -4.64
CA ALA A 104 3.54 7.22 -5.85
C ALA A 104 4.79 8.11 -5.91
N TRP A 105 4.66 9.38 -5.53
CA TRP A 105 5.80 10.29 -5.44
C TRP A 105 6.83 9.85 -4.40
N GLY A 106 6.38 9.38 -3.23
CA GLY A 106 7.24 8.75 -2.24
C GLY A 106 8.00 7.54 -2.79
N ALA A 107 7.33 6.69 -3.59
CA ALA A 107 7.96 5.54 -4.25
C ALA A 107 9.02 5.96 -5.29
N ILE A 108 8.76 7.02 -6.08
CA ILE A 108 9.74 7.60 -7.01
C ILE A 108 10.98 8.11 -6.26
N ILE A 109 10.79 8.80 -5.13
CA ILE A 109 11.91 9.25 -4.30
C ILE A 109 12.69 8.05 -3.72
N ASP A 110 12.01 6.97 -3.31
CA ASP A 110 12.68 5.73 -2.87
C ASP A 110 13.52 5.11 -3.99
N ARG A 111 13.01 5.07 -5.22
CA ARG A 111 13.77 4.60 -6.38
C ARG A 111 15.00 5.49 -6.61
N ALA A 112 14.80 6.80 -6.65
CA ALA A 112 15.87 7.76 -6.94
C ALA A 112 17.01 7.71 -5.92
N ARG A 113 16.74 7.42 -4.64
CA ARG A 113 17.81 7.31 -3.62
C ARG A 113 18.60 5.99 -3.65
N ARG A 114 18.17 5.02 -4.46
CA ARG A 114 18.84 3.71 -4.62
C ARG A 114 19.74 3.65 -5.86
N GLN A 115 19.71 4.68 -6.69
CA GLN A 115 20.47 4.75 -7.94
C GLN A 115 21.60 5.78 -7.87
N PRO A 116 22.68 5.60 -8.67
CA PRO A 116 22.97 4.42 -9.50
C PRO A 116 23.44 3.20 -8.71
N ARG A 117 24.01 3.42 -7.51
CA ARG A 117 24.46 2.35 -6.59
C ARG A 117 23.70 2.45 -5.27
N THR A 118 23.16 1.33 -4.81
CA THR A 118 22.40 1.31 -3.55
C THR A 118 23.32 1.65 -2.38
N PRO A 119 23.01 2.69 -1.58
CA PRO A 119 23.78 3.02 -0.38
C PRO A 119 23.79 1.85 0.61
N THR A 120 24.92 1.62 1.29
CA THR A 120 25.12 0.54 2.27
C THR A 120 24.03 0.42 3.35
N PRO A 121 23.44 1.53 3.86
CA PRO A 121 22.35 1.45 4.85
C PRO A 121 21.00 0.97 4.30
N LEU A 122 20.82 0.85 2.97
CA LEU A 122 19.56 0.45 2.36
C LEU A 122 19.59 -1.02 1.96
N SER A 123 18.48 -1.71 2.19
CA SER A 123 18.29 -3.09 1.74
C SER A 123 18.41 -3.19 0.22
N GLY A 124 19.23 -4.14 -0.25
CA GLY A 124 19.43 -4.46 -1.67
C GLY A 124 18.64 -5.69 -2.13
N GLY A 125 19.11 -6.34 -3.20
CA GLY A 125 18.52 -7.57 -3.74
C GLY A 125 17.06 -7.40 -4.16
N ALA A 126 16.20 -8.34 -3.76
CA ALA A 126 14.76 -8.29 -4.07
C ALA A 126 14.07 -7.02 -3.53
N PHE A 127 14.61 -6.37 -2.51
CA PHE A 127 14.05 -5.13 -1.95
C PHE A 127 14.19 -3.94 -2.90
N LEU A 128 15.01 -4.04 -3.95
CA LEU A 128 15.08 -3.04 -5.02
C LEU A 128 13.80 -2.99 -5.87
N TRP A 129 12.95 -4.02 -5.78
CA TRP A 129 11.65 -4.04 -6.44
C TRP A 129 10.57 -3.25 -5.67
N LEU A 130 10.77 -2.99 -4.37
CA LEU A 130 9.81 -2.29 -3.52
C LEU A 130 9.33 -0.94 -4.08
N PRO A 131 10.18 -0.06 -4.64
CA PRO A 131 9.70 1.19 -5.23
C PRO A 131 8.74 0.96 -6.41
N ALA A 132 9.00 -0.05 -7.25
CA ALA A 132 8.15 -0.36 -8.39
C ALA A 132 6.81 -0.96 -7.93
N ALA A 133 6.86 -1.86 -6.95
CA ALA A 133 5.71 -2.40 -6.25
C ALA A 133 4.78 -1.32 -5.67
N LEU A 134 5.35 -0.40 -4.89
CA LEU A 134 4.60 0.70 -4.28
C LEU A 134 4.02 1.65 -5.32
N LEU A 135 4.77 1.92 -6.40
CA LEU A 135 4.27 2.72 -7.51
C LEU A 135 3.08 2.05 -8.21
N ALA A 136 3.17 0.75 -8.50
CA ALA A 136 2.10 -0.02 -9.10
C ALA A 136 0.86 -0.05 -8.18
N TRP A 137 1.04 -0.29 -6.88
CA TRP A 137 -0.03 -0.20 -5.89
C TRP A 137 -0.73 1.16 -5.92
N CYS A 138 0.03 2.26 -5.78
CA CYS A 138 -0.55 3.60 -5.74
C CYS A 138 -1.23 3.98 -7.06
N ALA A 139 -0.60 3.68 -8.20
CA ALA A 139 -1.19 3.97 -9.51
C ALA A 139 -2.46 3.16 -9.75
N GLY A 140 -2.44 1.85 -9.44
CA GLY A 140 -3.59 0.97 -9.55
C GLY A 140 -4.77 1.44 -8.70
N GLN A 141 -4.51 1.79 -7.44
CA GLN A 141 -5.57 2.28 -6.54
C GLN A 141 -6.07 3.68 -6.90
N ALA A 142 -5.23 4.55 -7.46
CA ALA A 142 -5.69 5.82 -8.03
C ALA A 142 -6.63 5.60 -9.22
N LEU A 143 -6.36 4.62 -10.09
CA LEU A 143 -7.26 4.24 -11.19
C LEU A 143 -8.58 3.67 -10.66
N VAL A 144 -8.53 2.83 -9.62
CA VAL A 144 -9.74 2.35 -8.93
C VAL A 144 -10.55 3.54 -8.42
N ALA A 145 -9.94 4.42 -7.62
CA ALA A 145 -10.59 5.62 -7.09
C ALA A 145 -11.20 6.50 -8.20
N PHE A 146 -10.46 6.73 -9.28
CA PHE A 146 -10.93 7.50 -10.45
C PHE A 146 -12.15 6.86 -11.13
N SER A 147 -12.10 5.54 -11.27
CA SER A 147 -13.09 4.75 -12.01
C SER A 147 -14.33 4.37 -11.21
N LEU A 148 -14.30 4.54 -9.88
CA LEU A 148 -15.40 4.22 -9.00
C LEU A 148 -16.53 5.22 -9.21
N ASP A 149 -17.54 4.80 -9.95
CA ASP A 149 -18.86 5.42 -9.97
C ASP A 149 -19.80 4.65 -9.04
N ASP A 150 -20.88 5.28 -8.57
CA ASP A 150 -21.77 4.81 -7.49
C ASP A 150 -22.40 3.41 -7.71
N ARG A 151 -22.17 2.77 -8.87
CA ARG A 151 -22.92 1.60 -9.32
C ARG A 151 -22.09 0.46 -9.90
N ARG A 152 -20.84 0.68 -10.39
CA ARG A 152 -20.01 -0.37 -11.04
C ARG A 152 -18.52 -0.02 -11.05
N VAL A 153 -17.67 -1.01 -10.86
CA VAL A 153 -16.24 -0.94 -11.23
C VAL A 153 -16.12 -0.98 -12.75
N SER A 154 -15.55 0.06 -13.35
CA SER A 154 -15.34 0.10 -14.81
C SER A 154 -14.16 -0.78 -15.24
N VAL A 155 -13.98 -0.98 -16.55
CA VAL A 155 -12.79 -1.67 -17.10
C VAL A 155 -11.47 -1.01 -16.64
N VAL A 156 -11.48 0.31 -16.44
CA VAL A 156 -10.34 1.07 -15.90
C VAL A 156 -10.09 0.71 -14.45
N GLY A 157 -11.15 0.51 -13.66
CA GLY A 157 -11.05 0.06 -12.27
C GLY A 157 -10.54 -1.37 -12.16
N LEU A 158 -11.01 -2.27 -13.03
CA LEU A 158 -10.50 -3.65 -13.10
C LEU A 158 -9.02 -3.68 -13.48
N ALA A 159 -8.61 -2.89 -14.48
CA ALA A 159 -7.20 -2.74 -14.83
C ALA A 159 -6.40 -2.16 -13.65
N GLY A 160 -6.94 -1.18 -12.93
CA GLY A 160 -6.36 -0.63 -11.71
C GLY A 160 -6.13 -1.68 -10.62
N LEU A 161 -7.11 -2.56 -10.38
CA LEU A 161 -6.98 -3.69 -9.44
C LEU A 161 -5.87 -4.66 -9.87
N VAL A 162 -5.80 -5.02 -11.16
CA VAL A 162 -4.74 -5.89 -11.69
C VAL A 162 -3.36 -5.28 -11.46
N VAL A 163 -3.20 -3.98 -11.76
CA VAL A 163 -1.95 -3.26 -11.54
C VAL A 163 -1.59 -3.20 -10.05
N ALA A 164 -2.58 -2.97 -9.18
CA ALA A 164 -2.36 -2.93 -7.74
C ALA A 164 -1.90 -4.30 -7.19
N ILE A 165 -2.58 -5.38 -7.59
CA ILE A 165 -2.24 -6.77 -7.20
C ILE A 165 -0.85 -7.16 -7.72
N ALA A 166 -0.50 -6.76 -8.96
CA ALA A 166 0.82 -7.02 -9.52
C ALA A 166 1.94 -6.31 -8.73
N GLY A 167 1.62 -5.22 -8.04
CA GLY A 167 2.52 -4.50 -7.15
C GLY A 167 2.78 -5.18 -5.81
N GLY A 168 1.95 -6.12 -5.36
CA GLY A 168 2.13 -6.83 -4.09
C GLY A 168 0.87 -7.39 -3.48
#